data_AF-A0A1C5LXL6-F1
#
_entry.id   AF-A0A1C5LXL6-F1
#
_cell.length_a   1.000
_cell.length_b   1.000
_cell.length_c   1.000
_cell.angle_alpha   90.00
_cell.angle_beta   90.00
_cell.angle_gamma   90.00
#
_symmetry.space_group_name_H-M   'P 1'
#
loop_
_entity.id
_entity.type
_entity.pdbx_description
1 polymer ?
#
loop_
_entity_poly.entity_id
_entity_poly.type
_entity_poly.pdbx_seq_one_letter_code
_entity_poly.pdbx_strand_id
1 'polypeptide(L)' 'MKPDIEKLREKYINNPPEGMTSADIRHMSEEELLDMDYFLNEDIFDDEFAEEDFFLF' A
#
# COMPACT_ATOMS: atom_id res chain seq x y z
N MET A 1 -2.93 3.84 15.23
CA MET A 1 -2.39 5.19 14.96
C MET A 1 -2.93 5.62 13.60
N LYS A 2 -3.27 6.89 13.39
CA LYS A 2 -3.57 7.35 12.03
C LYS A 2 -2.26 7.40 11.22
N PRO A 3 -2.21 6.83 10.01
CA PRO A 3 -1.05 6.96 9.13
C PRO A 3 -0.80 8.43 8.80
N ASP A 4 0.48 8.78 8.61
CA ASP A 4 0.89 10.12 8.19
C ASP A 4 0.76 10.21 6.66
N ILE A 5 -0.40 10.69 6.21
CA ILE A 5 -0.78 10.74 4.79
C ILE A 5 0.22 11.52 3.95
N GLU A 6 0.81 12.58 4.49
CA GLU A 6 1.81 13.39 3.78
C GLU A 6 3.09 12.58 3.53
N LYS A 7 3.59 11.87 4.55
CA LYS A 7 4.74 10.98 4.38
C LYS A 7 4.45 9.85 3.38
N LEU A 8 3.24 9.31 3.42
CA LEU A 8 2.81 8.27 2.50
C LEU A 8 2.78 8.78 1.05
N ARG A 9 2.28 10.00 0.86
CA ARG A 9 2.27 10.67 -0.43
C ARG A 9 3.67 10.94 -0.95
N GLU A 10 4.58 11.41 -0.10
CA GLU A 10 5.99 11.61 -0.47
C GLU A 10 6.68 10.29 -0.87
N LYS A 11 6.44 9.19 -0.14
CA LYS A 11 6.95 7.84 -0.46
C LYS A 11 6.60 7.45 -1.90
N TYR A 12 5.32 7.54 -2.26
CA TYR A 12 4.85 7.15 -3.59
C TYR A 12 5.09 8.20 -4.69
N ILE A 13 5.30 9.48 -4.36
CA ILE A 13 5.77 10.47 -5.34
C ILE A 13 7.21 10.18 -5.76
N ASN A 14 8.07 9.82 -4.80
CA ASN A 14 9.48 9.54 -5.06
C ASN A 14 9.69 8.22 -5.78
N ASN A 15 8.86 7.22 -5.47
CA ASN A 15 8.87 5.92 -6.12
C ASN A 15 7.44 5.45 -6.41
N PRO A 16 6.83 5.92 -7.53
CA PRO A 16 5.46 5.56 -7.85
C PRO A 16 5.33 4.06 -8.17
N PRO A 17 4.19 3.43 -7.83
CA PRO A 17 3.90 2.05 -8.20
C PRO A 17 3.92 1.86 -9.73
N GLU A 18 4.15 0.62 -10.18
CA GLU A 18 4.11 0.29 -11.60
C GLU A 18 2.74 0.66 -12.21
N GLY A 19 2.76 1.30 -13.37
CA GLY A 19 1.53 1.78 -14.02
C GLY A 19 0.98 3.10 -13.49
N MET A 20 1.63 3.72 -12.50
CA MET A 20 1.30 5.05 -12.01
C MET A 20 2.45 6.04 -12.20
N THR A 21 2.13 7.32 -12.34
CA THR A 21 3.11 8.41 -12.33
C THR A 21 3.07 9.18 -11.02
N SER A 22 4.16 9.88 -10.69
CA SER A 22 4.19 10.76 -9.53
C SER A 22 3.16 11.90 -9.60
N ALA A 23 2.73 12.28 -10.81
CA ALA A 23 1.63 13.22 -10.99
C ALA A 23 0.29 12.61 -10.56
N ASP A 24 0.04 11.34 -10.86
CA ASP A 24 -1.20 10.65 -10.44
C ASP A 24 -1.28 10.60 -8.90
N ILE A 25 -0.18 10.23 -8.24
CA ILE A 25 -0.09 10.21 -6.77
C ILE A 25 -0.32 11.60 -6.15
N ARG A 26 0.06 12.70 -6.81
CA ARG A 26 -0.20 14.07 -6.31
C ARG A 26 -1.67 14.46 -6.33
N HIS A 27 -2.45 13.91 -7.26
CA HIS A 27 -3.87 14.21 -7.41
C HIS A 27 -4.78 13.20 -6.71
N MET A 28 -4.23 12.05 -6.28
CA MET A 28 -4.93 11.00 -5.55
C MET A 28 -5.50 11.52 -4.23
N SER A 29 -6.72 11.12 -3.90
CA SER A 29 -7.33 11.45 -2.60
C SER A 29 -6.62 10.73 -1.44
N GLU A 30 -6.88 11.16 -0.20
CA GLU A 30 -6.33 10.48 0.98
C GLU A 30 -6.83 9.04 1.08
N GLU A 31 -8.11 8.80 0.75
CA GLU A 31 -8.74 7.47 0.78
C GLU A 31 -8.11 6.55 -0.28
N GLU A 32 -8.00 7.01 -1.53
CA GLU A 32 -7.36 6.22 -2.59
C GLU A 32 -5.89 5.91 -2.29
N LEU A 33 -5.18 6.84 -1.65
CA LEU A 33 -3.78 6.65 -1.26
C LEU A 33 -3.64 5.60 -0.13
N LEU A 34 -4.60 5.57 0.79
CA LEU A 34 -4.67 4.56 1.85
C LEU A 34 -5.05 3.19 1.33
N ASP A 35 -6.06 3.11 0.46
CA ASP A 35 -6.46 1.86 -0.17
C ASP A 35 -5.31 1.27 -0.98
N MET A 36 -4.59 2.11 -1.73
CA MET A 36 -3.41 1.69 -2.47
C MET A 36 -2.26 1.23 -1.54
N ASP A 37 -1.97 1.94 -0.45
CA ASP A 37 -0.96 1.51 0.52
C ASP A 37 -1.36 0.19 1.20
N TYR A 38 -2.64 0.00 1.49
CA TYR A 38 -3.21 -1.25 2.00
C TYR A 38 -2.91 -2.38 1.01
N PHE A 39 -3.38 -2.29 -0.24
CA PHE A 39 -3.14 -3.34 -1.26
C PHE A 39 -1.66 -3.61 -1.56
N LEU A 40 -0.80 -2.60 -1.52
CA LEU A 40 0.63 -2.75 -1.85
C LEU A 40 1.49 -3.26 -0.68
N ASN A 41 1.04 -3.09 0.56
CA ASN A 41 1.82 -3.48 1.74
C ASN A 41 1.13 -4.55 2.59
N GLU A 42 -0.13 -4.91 2.32
CA GLU A 42 -0.82 -6.04 2.97
C GLU A 42 -0.14 -7.38 2.72
N ASP A 43 0.46 -7.59 1.54
CA ASP A 43 1.24 -8.80 1.24
C ASP A 43 2.50 -8.95 2.15
N ILE A 44 2.87 -7.91 2.89
CA ILE A 44 4.03 -7.90 3.80
C ILE A 44 3.62 -8.23 5.25
N PHE A 45 2.32 -8.17 5.56
CA PHE A 45 1.79 -8.53 6.89
C PHE A 45 1.27 -9.96 6.98
N ASP A 46 1.15 -10.68 5.86
CA ASP A 46 0.75 -12.09 5.85
C ASP A 46 1.92 -13.08 6.07
N ASP A 47 3.15 -12.58 6.24
CA ASP A 47 4.28 -13.42 6.72
C ASP A 47 4.19 -13.75 8.23
N GLU A 48 3.16 -13.24 8.95
CA GLU A 48 2.74 -13.77 10.27
C GLU A 48 1.39 -14.54 10.20
N PHE A 49 0.89 -14.82 9.00
CA PHE A 49 -0.14 -15.84 8.72
C PHE A 49 0.40 -16.93 7.76
N ALA A 50 1.73 -17.04 7.67
CA ALA A 50 2.45 -18.04 6.87
C ALA A 50 2.83 -19.30 7.66
N GLU A 51 2.25 -19.53 8.84
CA GLU A 51 2.43 -20.76 9.61
C GLU A 51 1.04 -21.32 10.00
N GLU A 52 0.59 -22.28 9.19
CA GLU A 52 -0.52 -23.21 9.44
C GLU A 52 -1.95 -22.75 9.13
N ASP A 53 -2.44 -22.96 7.90
CA ASP A 53 -3.79 -23.54 7.64
C ASP A 53 -4.21 -23.67 6.15
N PHE A 54 -3.31 -23.93 5.21
CA PHE A 54 -3.73 -24.49 3.91
C PHE A 54 -3.81 -26.02 3.97
N PHE A 55 -4.86 -26.55 4.60
CA PHE A 55 -5.29 -27.93 4.33
C PHE A 55 -5.81 -28.03 2.89
N LEU A 56 -5.00 -28.65 2.03
CA LEU A 56 -5.40 -29.07 0.69
C LEU A 56 -6.43 -30.21 0.82
N PHE A 57 -7.63 -30.06 0.27
CA PHE A 57 -8.63 -31.14 0.11
C PHE A 57 -8.61 -31.67 -1.32
#